data_AF-A0A6H3SGE2-F1
#
_entry.id   AF-A0A6H3SGE2-F1
#
_cell.length_a   1.000
_cell.length_b   1.000
_cell.length_c   1.000
_cell.angle_alpha   90.00
_cell.angle_beta   90.00
_cell.angle_gamma   90.00
#
_symmetry.space_group_name_H-M   'P 1'
#
loop_
_entity.id
_entity.type
_entity.pdbx_description
1 polymer ?
#
loop_
_entity_poly.entity_id
_entity_poly.type
_entity_poly.pdbx_seq_one_letter_code
_entity_poly.pdbx_strand_id
1 'polypeptide(L)'
;MWVVVLILFLIFFYSNNSEKIKKLEKKIKKLERKEKGNIEMSRLLQEMIGKKPIITGAYIGPDNWEVVDVDEEWVKLRSVDKKGKEKFKLQRIEDIQTVEFGGE
;
A
#
# COMPACT_ATOMS: atom_id res chain seq x y z
N MET A 1 -19.14 53.33 2.39
CA MET A 1 -17.95 52.97 3.20
C MET A 1 -18.04 51.56 3.81
N TRP A 2 -19.19 51.13 4.34
CA TRP A 2 -19.40 49.80 4.94
C TRP A 2 -19.27 48.60 3.97
N VAL A 3 -19.68 48.77 2.71
CA VAL A 3 -19.62 47.70 1.69
C VAL A 3 -18.18 47.26 1.41
N VAL A 4 -17.22 48.19 1.44
CA VAL A 4 -15.79 47.90 1.21
C VAL A 4 -15.20 47.06 2.35
N VAL A 5 -15.59 47.34 3.59
CA VAL A 5 -15.16 46.55 4.77
C VAL A 5 -15.70 45.13 4.70
N LEU A 6 -16.95 44.96 4.25
CA LEU A 6 -17.59 43.65 4.09
C LEU A 6 -16.91 42.81 3.00
N ILE A 7 -16.52 43.44 1.89
CA ILE A 7 -15.74 42.80 0.82
C ILE A 7 -14.35 42.36 1.31
N LEU A 8 -13.64 43.21 2.06
CA LEU A 8 -12.34 42.85 2.65
C LEU A 8 -12.45 41.70 3.65
N PHE A 9 -13.54 41.64 4.42
CA PHE A 9 -13.81 40.56 5.38
C PHE A 9 -14.05 39.22 4.68
N LEU A 10 -14.76 39.21 3.55
CA LEU A 10 -14.97 38.02 2.72
C LEU A 10 -13.65 37.52 2.11
N ILE A 11 -12.81 38.41 1.59
CA ILE A 11 -11.50 38.04 1.02
C ILE A 11 -10.59 37.42 2.09
N PHE A 12 -10.60 37.96 3.31
CA PHE A 12 -9.82 37.43 4.43
C PHE A 12 -10.26 36.01 4.83
N PHE A 13 -11.58 35.77 4.92
CA PHE A 13 -12.13 34.45 5.19
C PHE A 13 -11.83 33.45 4.07
N TYR A 14 -11.88 33.88 2.81
CA TYR A 14 -11.59 33.01 1.67
C TYR A 14 -10.11 32.60 1.61
N SER A 15 -9.20 33.55 1.87
CA SER A 15 -7.76 33.30 1.91
C SER A 15 -7.39 32.28 2.99
N ASN A 16 -7.97 32.40 4.18
CA ASN A 16 -7.69 31.50 5.32
C ASN A 16 -8.17 30.06 5.05
N ASN A 17 -9.26 29.88 4.30
CA ASN A 17 -9.74 28.56 3.88
C ASN A 17 -8.92 27.95 2.74
N SER A 18 -8.25 28.76 1.92
CA SER A 18 -7.42 28.28 0.81
C SER A 18 -6.25 27.40 1.25
N GLU A 19 -5.64 27.69 2.40
CA GLU A 19 -4.55 26.86 2.94
C GLU A 19 -5.04 25.48 3.39
N LYS A 20 -6.23 25.42 4.00
CA LYS A 20 -6.84 24.16 4.43
C LYS A 20 -7.16 23.28 3.21
N ILE A 21 -7.73 23.87 2.16
CA ILE A 21 -8.02 23.18 0.90
C ILE A 21 -6.73 22.65 0.26
N LYS A 22 -5.67 23.46 0.17
CA LYS A 22 -4.37 23.01 -0.36
C LYS A 22 -3.75 21.87 0.47
N LYS A 23 -3.90 21.90 1.80
CA LYS A 23 -3.44 20.81 2.68
C LYS A 23 -4.25 19.53 2.45
N LEU A 24 -5.57 19.64 2.28
CA LEU A 24 -6.46 18.53 1.97
C LEU A 24 -6.14 17.91 0.60
N GLU A 25 -5.97 18.72 -0.44
CA GLU A 25 -5.60 18.24 -1.79
C GLU A 25 -4.25 17.50 -1.77
N LYS A 26 -3.25 18.02 -1.04
CA LYS A 26 -1.96 17.33 -0.86
C LYS A 26 -2.11 16.00 -0.13
N LYS A 27 -3.00 15.90 0.86
CA LYS A 27 -3.27 14.63 1.57
C LYS A 27 -3.96 13.63 0.64
N ILE A 28 -4.96 14.05 -0.14
CA ILE A 28 -5.64 13.21 -1.13
C ILE A 28 -4.65 12.69 -2.17
N LYS A 29 -3.83 13.55 -2.78
CA LYS A 29 -2.81 13.11 -3.76
C LYS A 29 -1.80 12.13 -3.17
N LYS A 30 -1.48 12.24 -1.87
CA LYS A 30 -0.61 11.27 -1.19
C LYS A 30 -1.31 9.92 -0.99
N LEU A 31 -2.60 9.92 -0.65
CA LEU A 31 -3.39 8.70 -0.52
C LEU A 31 -3.57 8.00 -1.87
N GLU A 32 -3.96 8.73 -2.92
CA GLU A 32 -4.11 8.19 -4.28
C GLU A 32 -2.82 7.53 -4.79
N ARG A 33 -1.65 8.12 -4.50
CA ARG A 33 -0.36 7.53 -4.88
C ARG A 33 -0.07 6.24 -4.11
N LYS A 34 -0.40 6.20 -2.82
CA LYS A 34 -0.24 4.99 -1.99
C LYS A 34 -1.15 3.87 -2.48
N GLU A 35 -2.42 4.19 -2.73
CA GLU A 35 -3.41 3.24 -3.24
C GLU A 35 -3.00 2.69 -4.61
N LYS A 36 -2.57 3.56 -5.55
CA LYS A 36 -2.02 3.12 -6.83
C LYS A 36 -0.82 2.18 -6.69
N GLY A 37 0.11 2.51 -5.79
CA GLY A 37 1.26 1.64 -5.51
C GLY A 37 0.87 0.31 -4.89
N ASN A 38 -0.15 0.28 -4.02
CA ASN A 38 -0.67 -0.94 -3.43
C ASN A 38 -1.34 -1.83 -4.51
N ILE A 39 -2.15 -1.24 -5.40
CA ILE A 39 -2.76 -1.96 -6.53
C ILE A 39 -1.69 -2.57 -7.46
N GLU A 40 -0.63 -1.81 -7.76
CA GLU A 40 0.49 -2.29 -8.58
C GLU A 40 1.22 -3.45 -7.88
N MET A 41 1.46 -3.34 -6.57
CA MET A 41 2.08 -4.41 -5.78
C MET A 41 1.19 -5.67 -5.70
N SER A 42 -0.12 -5.52 -5.48
CA SER A 42 -1.08 -6.63 -5.49
C SER A 42 -1.04 -7.36 -6.82
N ARG A 43 -1.03 -6.64 -7.94
CA ARG A 43 -0.90 -7.22 -9.27
C ARG A 43 0.41 -7.99 -9.46
N LEU A 44 1.55 -7.40 -9.06
CA LEU A 44 2.85 -8.09 -9.15
C LEU A 44 2.85 -9.38 -8.34
N LEU A 45 2.25 -9.39 -7.15
CA LEU A 45 2.14 -10.58 -6.31
C LEU A 45 1.18 -11.62 -6.90
N GLN A 46 0.10 -11.20 -7.56
CA GLN A 46 -0.79 -12.10 -8.31
C GLN A 46 -0.04 -12.84 -9.43
N GLU A 47 0.87 -12.17 -10.13
CA GLU A 47 1.74 -12.79 -11.15
C GLU A 47 2.73 -13.83 -10.56
N MET A 48 2.78 -13.94 -9.23
CA MET A 48 3.64 -14.87 -8.48
C MET A 48 2.88 -16.07 -7.91
N ILE A 49 1.56 -16.15 -8.10
CA ILE A 49 0.78 -17.31 -7.67
C ILE A 49 1.36 -18.58 -8.31
N GLY A 50 1.64 -19.59 -7.48
CA GLY A 50 2.27 -20.85 -7.88
C GLY A 50 3.80 -20.80 -8.04
N LYS A 51 4.44 -19.66 -7.78
CA LYS A 51 5.90 -19.53 -7.72
C LYS A 51 6.38 -19.54 -6.27
N LYS A 52 7.69 -19.76 -6.08
CA LYS A 52 8.36 -19.78 -4.77
C LYS A 52 9.30 -18.58 -4.60
N PRO A 53 8.78 -17.35 -4.49
CA PRO A 53 9.64 -16.19 -4.23
C PRO A 53 10.15 -16.16 -2.79
N ILE A 54 11.23 -15.41 -2.58
CA ILE A 54 11.72 -15.07 -1.25
C ILE A 54 11.05 -13.75 -0.88
N ILE A 55 10.02 -13.82 -0.03
CA ILE A 55 9.30 -12.63 0.45
C ILE A 55 9.87 -12.27 1.81
N THR A 56 10.40 -11.05 1.93
CA THR A 56 10.87 -10.49 3.19
C THR A 56 9.91 -9.39 3.63
N GLY A 57 9.40 -9.51 4.85
CA GLY A 57 8.49 -8.53 5.44
C GLY A 57 8.68 -8.43 6.95
N ALA A 58 7.93 -7.54 7.59
CA ALA A 58 8.09 -7.28 9.03
C ALA A 58 7.96 -8.54 9.92
N TYR A 59 7.18 -9.54 9.48
CA TYR A 59 6.90 -10.79 10.21
C TYR A 59 7.28 -12.06 9.43
N ILE A 60 8.03 -11.89 8.33
CA ILE A 60 8.44 -12.97 7.43
C ILE A 60 9.94 -12.83 7.15
N GLY A 61 10.70 -13.82 7.63
CA GLY A 61 12.11 -13.95 7.31
C GLY A 61 12.33 -14.48 5.90
N PRO A 62 13.59 -14.47 5.41
CA PRO A 62 13.96 -14.94 4.09
C PRO A 62 13.82 -16.46 4.00
N ASP A 63 12.59 -16.92 3.80
CA ASP A 63 12.20 -18.31 3.63
C ASP A 63 11.52 -18.48 2.27
N ASN A 64 11.68 -19.66 1.68
CA ASN A 64 10.98 -20.02 0.44
C ASN A 64 9.51 -20.30 0.74
N TRP A 65 8.68 -19.26 0.62
CA TRP A 65 7.23 -19.36 0.67
C TRP A 65 6.67 -19.41 -0.75
N GLU A 66 5.71 -20.30 -0.98
CA GLU A 66 4.91 -20.34 -2.19
C GLU A 66 3.73 -19.38 -2.03
N VAL A 67 3.52 -18.50 -3.01
CA VAL A 67 2.33 -17.65 -3.06
C VAL A 67 1.18 -18.50 -3.58
N VAL A 68 0.18 -18.74 -2.75
CA VAL A 68 -0.98 -19.56 -3.11
C VAL A 68 -2.15 -18.70 -3.57
N ASP A 69 -2.32 -17.54 -2.93
CA ASP A 69 -3.44 -16.65 -3.18
C ASP A 69 -3.08 -15.21 -2.81
N VAL A 70 -3.67 -14.25 -3.52
CA VAL A 70 -3.45 -12.81 -3.31
C VAL A 70 -4.77 -12.08 -3.46
N ASP A 71 -5.13 -11.36 -2.41
CA ASP A 71 -6.29 -10.47 -2.33
C ASP A 71 -5.82 -9.00 -2.38
N GLU A 72 -6.74 -8.04 -2.27
CA GLU A 72 -6.42 -6.60 -2.32
C GLU A 72 -5.51 -6.14 -1.17
N GLU A 73 -5.62 -6.76 0.00
CA GLU A 73 -4.84 -6.37 1.19
C GLU A 73 -3.93 -7.48 1.70
N TRP A 74 -4.15 -8.73 1.29
CA TRP A 74 -3.54 -9.90 1.92
C TRP A 74 -2.89 -10.84 0.90
N VAL A 75 -1.80 -11.47 1.33
CA VAL A 75 -1.12 -12.54 0.61
C VAL A 75 -1.18 -13.81 1.45
N LYS A 76 -1.64 -14.90 0.84
CA LYS A 76 -1.60 -16.23 1.43
C LYS A 76 -0.36 -16.97 0.95
N LEU A 77 0.48 -17.31 1.91
CA LEU A 77 1.74 -17.99 1.71
C LEU A 77 1.65 -19.41 2.24
N ARG A 78 2.26 -20.35 1.51
CA ARG A 78 2.40 -21.75 1.92
C ARG A 78 3.87 -22.13 1.95
N SER A 79 4.28 -22.80 3.01
CA SER A 79 5.61 -23.41 3.11
C SER A 79 5.45 -24.87 3.48
N VAL A 80 6.29 -25.72 2.90
CA VAL A 80 6.33 -27.15 3.19
C VAL A 80 7.63 -27.43 3.94
N ASP A 81 7.50 -27.89 5.18
CA ASP A 81 8.65 -28.27 5.99
C ASP A 81 9.32 -29.53 5.40
N LYS A 82 10.58 -29.81 5.77
CA LYS A 82 11.33 -31.01 5.34
C LYS A 82 10.60 -32.32 5.70
N LYS A 83 9.68 -32.27 6.66
CA LYS A 83 8.81 -33.37 7.09
C LYS A 83 7.48 -33.48 6.31
N GLY A 84 7.30 -32.69 5.25
CA GLY A 84 6.08 -32.66 4.44
C GLY A 84 4.88 -31.97 5.11
N LYS A 85 5.09 -31.29 6.25
CA LYS A 85 4.01 -30.53 6.91
C LYS A 85 3.85 -29.18 6.24
N GLU A 86 2.63 -28.90 5.81
CA GLU A 86 2.25 -27.62 5.23
C GLU A 86 1.98 -26.60 6.35
N LYS A 87 2.52 -25.39 6.17
CA LYS A 87 2.24 -24.22 6.99
C LYS A 87 1.67 -23.14 6.09
N PHE A 88 0.60 -22.51 6.54
CA PHE A 88 0.02 -21.35 5.88
C PHE A 88 0.28 -20.11 6.72
N LYS A 89 0.61 -19.01 6.05
CA LYS A 89 0.76 -17.70 6.68
C LYS A 89 0.01 -16.66 5.85
N LEU A 90 -0.67 -15.74 6.51
CA LEU A 90 -1.31 -14.58 5.90
C LEU A 90 -0.50 -13.34 6.26
N GLN A 91 -0.19 -12.52 5.25
CA GLN A 91 0.59 -11.29 5.41
C GLN A 91 -0.09 -10.15 4.67
N ARG A 92 -0.12 -8.95 5.26
CA ARG A 92 -0.59 -7.77 4.56
C ARG A 92 0.38 -7.35 3.46
N ILE A 93 -0.13 -6.91 2.32
CA ILE A 93 0.68 -6.40 1.22
C ILE A 93 1.51 -5.19 1.67
N GLU A 94 0.92 -4.31 2.49
CA GLU A 94 1.61 -3.11 3.02
C GLU A 94 2.83 -3.42 3.91
N ASP A 95 2.90 -4.62 4.49
CA ASP A 95 3.99 -5.04 5.38
C ASP A 95 5.13 -5.75 4.63
N ILE A 96 4.97 -5.99 3.32
CA ILE A 96 5.98 -6.60 2.46
C ILE A 96 7.01 -5.52 2.11
N GLN A 97 8.28 -5.81 2.39
CA GLN A 97 9.37 -4.86 2.14
C GLN A 97 10.10 -5.19 0.85
N THR A 98 10.45 -6.47 0.67
CA THR A 98 11.24 -6.94 -0.47
C THR A 98 10.71 -8.25 -0.97
N VAL A 99 10.69 -8.41 -2.29
CA VAL A 99 10.35 -9.65 -2.96
C VAL A 99 11.49 -9.98 -3.92
N GLU A 100 12.19 -11.07 -3.64
CA GLU A 100 13.28 -11.56 -4.49
C GLU A 100 12.82 -12.77 -5.31
N PHE A 101 13.27 -12.80 -6.56
CA PHE A 101 13.01 -13.88 -7.51
C PHE A 101 14.32 -14.60 -7.82
N GLY A 102 14.28 -15.93 -7.76
CA GLY A 102 15.29 -16.75 -8.39
C GLY A 102 15.11 -16.61 -9.90
N GLY A 103 15.94 -15.79 -10.53
CA GLY A 103 16.05 -15.79 -11.99
C GLY A 103 16.70 -17.11 -12.43
N GLU A 104 15.97 -17.90 -13.21
CA GLU A 104 16.59 -18.85 -14.13
C GLU A 104 17.14 -18.12 -15.35
#